data_AF-A0A4R4WSZ8-F1
#
_entry.id   AF-A0A4R4WSZ8-F1
#
_cell.length_a   1.000
_cell.length_b   1.000
_cell.length_c   1.000
_cell.angle_alpha   90.00
_cell.angle_beta   90.00
_cell.angle_gamma   90.00
#
_symmetry.space_group_name_H-M   'P 1'
#
loop_
_entity.id
_entity.type
_entity.pdbx_description
1 polymer ?
#
loop_
_entity_poly.entity_id
_entity_poly.type
_entity_poly.pdbx_seq_one_letter_code
_entity_poly.pdbx_strand_id
1 'polypeptide(L)'
;MTSVHMAPVPSGTVVAYRDDGPLSRAMGLLVAGQLPPLPPVIAGTFVTGVLLVLGVAGSDGLAVFAPAVTLLLAGPGSSHAHDGRLDWLVPPILRVIEYTFIAACGFAHGVHPVLIMLLLGALAFHHYDLVHRLRQRVYAPAWLSTFGLGWDGRMMVVSLVALTGWLTGGYVVFALYLWALFGWESLTCWLAAPQAGAEAAETGTQD
;
A
#
# COMPACT_ATOMS: atom_id res chain seq x y z
N MET A 1 -2.24 24.47 23.80
CA MET A 1 -3.43 23.78 23.28
C MET A 1 -2.95 22.82 22.19
N THR A 2 -2.73 21.56 22.54
CA THR A 2 -2.44 20.50 21.58
C THR A 2 -3.74 20.26 20.80
N SER A 3 -3.80 20.74 19.56
CA SER A 3 -4.88 20.40 18.66
C SER A 3 -4.86 18.88 18.49
N VAL A 4 -5.82 18.18 19.08
CA VAL A 4 -6.04 16.76 18.82
C VAL A 4 -6.50 16.68 17.36
N HIS A 5 -5.55 16.45 16.45
CA HIS A 5 -5.89 16.19 15.07
C HIS A 5 -6.53 14.81 15.03
N MET A 6 -7.87 14.80 15.06
CA MET A 6 -8.67 13.59 14.87
C MET A 6 -8.29 13.00 13.51
N ALA A 7 -7.68 11.81 13.52
CA ALA A 7 -7.41 11.09 12.30
C ALA A 7 -8.76 10.81 11.60
N PRO A 8 -8.89 11.13 10.29
CA PRO A 8 -10.15 10.94 9.59
C PRO A 8 -10.52 9.46 9.54
N VAL A 9 -11.78 9.17 9.87
CA VAL A 9 -12.33 7.81 9.78
C VAL A 9 -12.50 7.45 8.29
N PRO A 10 -11.96 6.30 7.83
CA PRO A 10 -12.18 5.85 6.47
C PRO A 10 -13.65 5.61 6.15
N SER A 11 -14.06 5.86 4.90
CA SER A 11 -15.41 5.61 4.41
C SER A 11 -15.80 4.12 4.43
N GLY A 12 -14.82 3.23 4.39
CA GLY A 12 -15.00 1.79 4.52
C GLY A 12 -13.68 1.07 4.73
N THR A 13 -13.74 -0.11 5.35
CA THR A 13 -12.55 -0.92 5.65
C THR A 13 -11.85 -1.38 4.36
N VAL A 14 -12.60 -1.73 3.31
CA VAL A 14 -12.04 -2.15 2.02
C VAL A 14 -11.29 -1.02 1.33
N VAL A 15 -11.86 0.19 1.36
CA VAL A 15 -11.21 1.41 0.83
C VAL A 15 -9.89 1.66 1.56
N ALA A 16 -9.88 1.54 2.88
CA ALA A 16 -8.66 1.69 3.67
C ALA A 16 -7.60 0.62 3.33
N TYR A 17 -8.01 -0.64 3.13
CA TYR A 17 -7.10 -1.72 2.75
C TYR A 17 -6.51 -1.59 1.35
N ARG A 18 -7.18 -0.84 0.46
CA ARG A 18 -6.69 -0.61 -0.90
C ARG A 18 -5.35 0.11 -0.91
N ASP A 19 -5.10 0.95 0.10
CA ASP A 19 -3.88 1.76 0.26
C ASP A 19 -3.57 2.61 -0.99
N ASP A 20 -4.59 3.31 -1.48
CA ASP A 20 -4.46 4.17 -2.65
C ASP A 20 -3.57 5.38 -2.37
N GLY A 21 -2.63 5.62 -3.27
CA GLY A 21 -1.80 6.82 -3.31
C GLY A 21 -2.49 7.99 -4.03
N PRO A 22 -1.78 9.13 -4.14
CA PRO A 22 -2.35 10.36 -4.67
C PRO A 22 -2.87 10.25 -6.10
N LEU A 23 -2.19 9.49 -6.99
CA LEU A 23 -2.60 9.37 -8.39
C LEU A 23 -3.87 8.53 -8.50
N SER A 24 -3.91 7.39 -7.80
CA SER A 24 -5.09 6.54 -7.72
C SER A 24 -6.31 7.30 -7.22
N ARG A 25 -6.16 8.09 -6.14
CA ARG A 25 -7.24 8.94 -5.60
C ARG A 25 -7.67 10.02 -6.59
N ALA A 26 -6.71 10.68 -7.25
CA ALA A 26 -7.02 11.69 -8.27
C ALA A 26 -7.83 11.10 -9.43
N MET A 27 -7.46 9.91 -9.91
CA MET A 27 -8.23 9.19 -10.93
C MET A 27 -9.64 8.83 -10.45
N GLY A 28 -9.78 8.40 -9.20
CA GLY A 28 -11.09 8.13 -8.60
C GLY A 28 -11.98 9.37 -8.60
N LEU A 29 -11.44 10.54 -8.22
CA LEU A 29 -12.19 11.80 -8.24
C LEU A 29 -12.73 12.15 -9.63
N LEU A 30 -11.98 11.86 -10.70
CA LEU A 30 -12.41 12.10 -12.09
C LEU A 30 -13.62 11.25 -12.50
N VAL A 31 -13.78 10.07 -11.90
CA VAL A 31 -14.83 9.10 -12.24
C VAL A 31 -15.99 9.10 -11.23
N ALA A 32 -15.84 9.79 -10.10
CA ALA A 32 -16.87 10.01 -9.09
C ALA A 32 -17.59 8.72 -8.64
N GLY A 33 -16.84 7.63 -8.50
CA GLY A 33 -17.35 6.36 -7.98
C GLY A 33 -18.23 5.55 -8.94
N GLN A 34 -18.35 5.94 -10.22
CA GLN A 34 -19.27 5.26 -11.15
C GLN A 34 -18.74 3.95 -11.74
N LEU A 35 -17.46 3.63 -11.58
CA LEU A 35 -16.88 2.41 -12.14
C LEU A 35 -16.82 1.29 -11.10
N PRO A 36 -17.36 0.09 -11.41
CA PRO A 36 -17.21 -1.06 -10.54
C PRO A 36 -15.71 -1.43 -10.44
N PRO A 37 -15.17 -1.65 -9.24
CA PRO A 37 -13.73 -1.67 -9.04
C PRO A 37 -13.08 -3.00 -9.44
N LEU A 38 -13.82 -4.11 -9.40
CA LEU A 38 -13.25 -5.46 -9.59
C LEU A 38 -12.86 -5.80 -11.03
N PRO A 39 -13.73 -5.64 -12.05
CA PRO A 39 -13.36 -6.05 -13.41
C PRO A 39 -12.09 -5.35 -13.93
N PRO A 40 -11.91 -4.03 -13.73
CA PRO A 40 -10.68 -3.35 -14.11
C PRO A 40 -9.45 -3.85 -13.36
N VAL A 41 -9.58 -4.14 -12.06
CA VAL A 41 -8.47 -4.70 -11.26
C VAL A 41 -8.06 -6.08 -11.77
N ILE A 42 -9.00 -6.95 -12.10
CA ILE A 42 -8.72 -8.28 -12.69
C ILE A 42 -8.00 -8.14 -14.04
N ALA A 43 -8.47 -7.24 -14.89
CA ALA A 43 -7.79 -6.93 -16.15
C ALA A 43 -6.37 -6.40 -15.90
N GLY A 44 -6.20 -5.54 -14.88
CA GLY A 44 -4.91 -5.02 -14.44
C GLY A 44 -3.94 -6.12 -14.02
N THR A 45 -4.41 -7.13 -13.28
CA THR A 45 -3.61 -8.31 -12.93
C THR A 45 -3.13 -9.05 -14.16
N PHE A 46 -4.03 -9.31 -15.10
CA PHE A 46 -3.70 -10.04 -16.32
C PHE A 46 -2.65 -9.28 -17.15
N VAL A 47 -2.88 -8.00 -17.43
CA VAL A 47 -1.95 -7.20 -18.23
C VAL A 47 -0.61 -7.02 -17.54
N THR A 48 -0.61 -6.81 -16.22
CA THR A 48 0.64 -6.75 -15.44
C THR A 48 1.40 -8.07 -15.49
N GLY A 49 0.72 -9.20 -15.34
CA GLY A 49 1.32 -10.52 -15.49
C GLY A 49 1.98 -10.70 -16.86
N VAL A 50 1.29 -10.31 -17.94
CA VAL A 50 1.84 -10.35 -19.30
C VAL A 50 3.07 -9.44 -19.44
N LEU A 51 3.00 -8.20 -18.97
CA LEU A 51 4.12 -7.26 -19.04
C LEU A 51 5.34 -7.74 -18.25
N LEU A 52 5.11 -8.36 -17.09
CA LEU A 52 6.17 -8.95 -16.28
C LEU A 52 6.79 -10.17 -16.97
N VAL A 53 5.97 -11.08 -17.51
CA VAL A 53 6.48 -12.26 -18.25
C VAL A 53 7.29 -11.82 -19.47
N LEU A 54 6.79 -10.88 -20.27
CA LEU A 54 7.50 -10.37 -21.45
C LEU A 54 8.74 -9.55 -21.11
N GLY A 55 8.69 -8.77 -20.02
CA GLY A 55 9.82 -7.98 -19.54
C GLY A 55 10.94 -8.87 -19.00
N VAL A 56 10.60 -9.84 -18.15
CA VAL A 56 11.56 -10.81 -17.59
C VAL A 56 12.13 -11.74 -18.66
N ALA A 57 11.36 -12.08 -19.70
CA ALA A 57 11.77 -13.04 -20.73
C ALA A 57 12.60 -12.45 -21.90
N GLY A 58 12.90 -11.14 -21.93
CA GLY A 58 13.85 -10.60 -22.93
C GLY A 58 13.46 -9.30 -23.63
N SER A 59 12.55 -8.50 -23.07
CA SER A 59 12.34 -7.11 -23.52
C SER A 59 12.44 -6.15 -22.33
N ASP A 60 13.67 -5.74 -22.01
CA ASP A 60 14.05 -5.04 -20.77
C ASP A 60 13.21 -3.78 -20.44
N GLY A 61 12.44 -3.23 -21.39
CA GLY A 61 11.67 -1.99 -21.20
C GLY A 61 10.18 -2.14 -20.85
N LEU A 62 9.51 -3.27 -21.15
CA LEU A 62 8.04 -3.29 -21.07
C LEU A 62 7.49 -3.41 -19.64
N ALA A 63 8.20 -4.12 -18.76
CA ALA A 63 7.80 -4.29 -17.36
C ALA A 63 7.68 -2.94 -16.63
N VAL A 64 8.48 -1.94 -17.01
CA VAL A 64 8.46 -0.59 -16.41
C VAL A 64 7.09 0.09 -16.54
N PHE A 65 6.28 -0.28 -17.54
CA PHE A 65 4.94 0.29 -17.73
C PHE A 65 3.85 -0.41 -16.91
N ALA A 66 4.15 -1.55 -16.25
CA ALA A 66 3.16 -2.28 -15.47
C ALA A 66 2.47 -1.44 -14.37
N PRO A 67 3.18 -0.57 -13.63
CA PRO A 67 2.53 0.32 -12.67
C PRO A 67 1.57 1.31 -13.33
N ALA A 68 1.92 1.85 -14.50
CA ALA A 68 1.06 2.77 -15.23
C ALA A 68 -0.21 2.10 -15.71
N VAL A 69 -0.10 0.89 -16.27
CA VAL A 69 -1.27 0.13 -16.68
C VAL A 69 -2.13 -0.27 -15.49
N THR A 70 -1.52 -0.72 -14.39
CA THR A 70 -2.24 -1.04 -13.16
C THR A 70 -2.96 0.18 -12.62
N LEU A 71 -2.31 1.35 -12.56
CA LEU A 71 -2.90 2.61 -12.15
C LEU A 71 -4.07 3.01 -13.05
N LEU A 72 -3.92 2.91 -14.37
CA LEU A 72 -4.99 3.26 -15.31
C LEU A 72 -6.23 2.38 -15.15
N LEU A 73 -6.04 1.09 -14.85
CA LEU A 73 -7.13 0.13 -14.73
C LEU A 73 -7.74 0.14 -13.33
N ALA A 74 -6.91 0.07 -12.28
CA ALA A 74 -7.38 -0.02 -10.91
C ALA A 74 -7.64 1.34 -10.26
N GLY A 75 -6.91 2.40 -10.64
CA GLY A 75 -6.96 3.73 -10.04
C GLY A 75 -8.37 4.34 -9.96
N PRO A 76 -9.15 4.37 -11.05
CA PRO A 76 -10.51 4.92 -11.05
C PRO A 76 -11.45 4.30 -10.00
N GLY A 77 -11.24 3.02 -9.67
CA GLY A 77 -12.01 2.30 -8.67
C GLY A 77 -11.81 2.79 -7.23
N SER A 78 -10.82 3.65 -6.95
CA SER A 78 -10.51 4.16 -5.61
C SER A 78 -11.64 4.96 -4.96
N SER A 79 -12.49 5.58 -5.79
CA SER A 79 -13.64 6.38 -5.34
C SER A 79 -14.91 5.57 -5.11
N HIS A 80 -14.92 4.28 -5.49
CA HIS A 80 -16.06 3.41 -5.29
C HIS A 80 -16.24 3.08 -3.80
N ALA A 81 -17.47 2.88 -3.33
CA ALA A 81 -17.75 2.55 -1.93
C ALA A 81 -17.28 1.14 -1.51
N HIS A 82 -17.03 0.28 -2.50
CA HIS A 82 -16.63 -1.13 -2.34
C HIS A 82 -17.61 -1.96 -1.48
N ASP A 83 -18.91 -1.78 -1.69
CA ASP A 83 -20.02 -2.44 -0.99
C ASP A 83 -20.45 -3.77 -1.64
N GLY A 84 -19.85 -4.15 -2.76
CA GLY A 84 -20.12 -5.41 -3.45
C GLY A 84 -19.62 -6.64 -2.70
N ARG A 85 -20.33 -7.77 -2.86
CA ARG A 85 -20.01 -9.06 -2.19
C ARG A 85 -18.60 -9.60 -2.46
N LEU A 86 -17.99 -9.22 -3.59
CA LEU A 86 -16.67 -9.64 -3.98
C LEU A 86 -15.62 -8.53 -3.85
N ASP A 87 -16.02 -7.29 -3.53
CA ASP A 87 -15.12 -6.13 -3.58
C ASP A 87 -13.99 -6.23 -2.54
N TRP A 88 -14.16 -7.08 -1.53
CA TRP A 88 -13.11 -7.47 -0.59
C TRP A 88 -11.90 -8.15 -1.27
N LEU A 89 -12.04 -8.66 -2.51
CA LEU A 89 -10.94 -9.19 -3.32
C LEU A 89 -10.05 -8.09 -3.91
N VAL A 90 -10.51 -6.83 -3.97
CA VAL A 90 -9.72 -5.76 -4.58
C VAL A 90 -8.39 -5.54 -3.85
N PRO A 91 -8.35 -5.36 -2.50
CA PRO A 91 -7.09 -5.21 -1.79
C PRO A 91 -6.10 -6.37 -1.97
N PRO A 92 -6.46 -7.66 -1.77
CA PRO A 92 -5.48 -8.74 -1.93
C PRO A 92 -4.97 -8.87 -3.36
N ILE A 93 -5.79 -8.60 -4.38
CA ILE A 93 -5.32 -8.61 -5.78
C ILE A 93 -4.29 -7.50 -6.01
N LEU A 94 -4.55 -6.28 -5.53
CA LEU A 94 -3.60 -5.17 -5.63
C LEU A 94 -2.29 -5.45 -4.90
N ARG A 95 -2.34 -6.13 -3.74
CA ARG A 95 -1.14 -6.57 -3.02
C ARG A 95 -0.34 -7.60 -3.81
N VAL A 96 -1.01 -8.56 -4.44
CA VAL A 96 -0.34 -9.53 -5.32
C VAL A 96 0.34 -8.82 -6.48
N ILE A 97 -0.33 -7.87 -7.13
CA ILE A 97 0.25 -7.08 -8.23
C ILE A 97 1.50 -6.32 -7.74
N GLU A 98 1.35 -5.56 -6.65
CA GLU A 98 2.43 -4.75 -6.09
C GLU A 98 3.64 -5.58 -5.70
N TYR A 99 3.44 -6.67 -4.95
CA TYR A 99 4.54 -7.49 -4.45
C TYR A 99 5.22 -8.25 -5.57
N THR A 100 4.44 -8.79 -6.51
CA THR A 100 4.98 -9.52 -7.66
C THR A 100 5.79 -8.57 -8.54
N PHE A 101 5.32 -7.34 -8.77
CA PHE A 101 6.04 -6.33 -9.52
C PHE A 101 7.38 -5.98 -8.86
N ILE A 102 7.37 -5.65 -7.56
CA ILE A 102 8.59 -5.31 -6.80
C ILE A 102 9.58 -6.49 -6.79
N ALA A 103 9.08 -7.71 -6.59
CA ALA A 103 9.93 -8.90 -6.63
C ALA A 103 10.53 -9.14 -8.03
N ALA A 104 9.69 -9.11 -9.07
CA ALA A 104 10.11 -9.33 -10.44
C ALA A 104 11.14 -8.31 -10.90
N CYS A 105 10.93 -7.02 -10.63
CA CYS A 105 11.92 -5.97 -10.94
C CYS A 105 13.25 -6.21 -10.23
N GLY A 106 13.21 -6.55 -8.94
CA GLY A 106 14.41 -6.83 -8.15
C GLY A 106 15.20 -8.03 -8.68
N PHE A 107 14.52 -9.15 -8.92
CA PHE A 107 15.16 -10.36 -9.45
C PHE A 107 15.69 -10.17 -10.88
N ALA A 108 14.93 -9.48 -11.76
CA ALA A 108 15.35 -9.21 -13.13
C ALA A 108 16.64 -8.39 -13.22
N HIS A 109 16.89 -7.50 -12.25
CA HIS A 109 18.09 -6.66 -12.20
C HIS A 109 19.15 -7.18 -11.21
N GLY A 110 19.03 -8.42 -10.73
CA GLY A 110 20.03 -9.04 -9.85
C GLY A 110 20.15 -8.39 -8.46
N VAL A 111 19.10 -7.72 -7.96
CA VAL A 111 19.08 -7.20 -6.60
C VAL A 111 19.13 -8.37 -5.61
N HIS A 112 19.95 -8.24 -4.57
CA HIS A 112 20.11 -9.31 -3.58
C HIS A 112 18.76 -9.65 -2.91
N PRO A 113 18.38 -10.94 -2.77
CA PRO A 113 17.05 -11.33 -2.28
C PRO A 113 16.69 -10.74 -0.92
N VAL A 114 17.67 -10.55 -0.02
CA VAL A 114 17.46 -9.90 1.29
C VAL A 114 16.94 -8.47 1.15
N LEU A 115 17.40 -7.70 0.16
CA LEU A 115 16.91 -6.33 -0.06
C LEU A 115 15.47 -6.32 -0.59
N ILE A 116 15.16 -7.27 -1.49
CA ILE A 116 13.79 -7.47 -1.99
C ILE A 116 12.87 -7.83 -0.81
N MET A 117 13.28 -8.77 0.05
CA MET A 117 12.53 -9.16 1.23
C MET A 117 12.42 -8.06 2.27
N LEU A 118 13.44 -7.22 2.45
CA LEU A 118 13.37 -6.06 3.35
C LEU A 118 12.33 -5.05 2.89
N LEU A 119 12.29 -4.75 1.59
CA LEU A 119 11.30 -3.85 1.02
C LEU A 119 9.89 -4.44 1.13
N LEU A 120 9.69 -5.70 0.68
CA LEU A 120 8.41 -6.39 0.82
C LEU A 120 7.99 -6.54 2.29
N GLY A 121 8.94 -6.71 3.20
CA GLY A 121 8.71 -6.76 4.64
C GLY A 121 8.16 -5.44 5.19
N ALA A 122 8.67 -4.29 4.74
CA ALA A 122 8.13 -2.98 5.12
C ALA A 122 6.67 -2.83 4.68
N LEU A 123 6.36 -3.24 3.44
CA LEU A 123 4.99 -3.20 2.91
C LEU A 123 4.08 -4.18 3.68
N ALA A 124 4.53 -5.41 3.90
CA ALA A 124 3.78 -6.41 4.65
C ALA A 124 3.50 -5.96 6.09
N PHE A 125 4.50 -5.36 6.76
CA PHE A 125 4.35 -4.75 8.06
C PHE A 125 3.29 -3.64 8.04
N HIS A 126 3.36 -2.70 7.09
CA HIS A 126 2.39 -1.62 6.95
C HIS A 126 0.96 -2.15 6.77
N HIS A 127 0.76 -3.10 5.87
CA HIS A 127 -0.56 -3.68 5.62
C HIS A 127 -1.09 -4.45 6.84
N TYR A 128 -0.21 -5.14 7.57
CA TYR A 128 -0.57 -5.83 8.80
C TYR A 128 -0.93 -4.88 9.94
N ASP A 129 -0.16 -3.81 10.12
CA ASP A 129 -0.40 -2.74 11.08
C ASP A 129 -1.76 -2.07 10.82
N LEU A 130 -2.08 -1.80 9.56
CA LEU A 130 -3.36 -1.24 9.12
C LEU A 130 -4.53 -2.16 9.47
N VAL A 131 -4.40 -3.49 9.29
CA VAL A 131 -5.41 -4.46 9.75
C VAL A 131 -5.65 -4.39 11.25
N HIS A 132 -4.58 -4.29 12.06
CA HIS A 132 -4.69 -4.23 13.52
C HIS A 132 -5.37 -2.94 13.97
N ARG A 133 -4.97 -1.83 13.37
CA ARG A 133 -5.56 -0.51 13.59
C ARG A 133 -7.05 -0.47 13.33
N LEU A 134 -7.49 -0.94 12.15
CA LEU A 134 -8.91 -0.95 11.82
C LEU A 134 -9.73 -1.87 12.73
N ARG A 135 -9.17 -3.01 13.15
CA ARG A 135 -9.82 -3.89 14.15
C ARG A 135 -10.01 -3.22 15.50
N GLN A 136 -9.05 -2.39 15.91
CA GLN A 136 -9.09 -1.67 17.18
C GLN A 136 -9.67 -0.25 17.06
N ARG A 137 -10.17 0.14 15.87
CA ARG A 137 -10.68 1.49 15.56
C ARG A 137 -9.67 2.61 15.84
N VAL A 138 -8.40 2.30 15.69
CA VAL A 138 -7.30 3.28 15.67
C VAL A 138 -7.06 3.66 14.22
N TYR A 139 -7.05 4.94 13.89
CA TYR A 139 -6.89 5.39 12.49
C TYR A 139 -5.54 6.07 12.30
N ALA A 140 -4.82 5.66 11.26
CA ALA A 140 -3.55 6.25 10.91
C ALA A 140 -3.75 7.73 10.49
N PRO A 141 -2.77 8.60 10.77
CA PRO A 141 -2.85 9.99 10.39
C PRO A 141 -2.79 10.15 8.86
N ALA A 142 -3.51 11.14 8.32
CA ALA A 142 -3.66 11.31 6.87
C ALA A 142 -2.33 11.49 6.11
N TRP A 143 -1.32 12.11 6.76
CA TRP A 143 0.01 12.28 6.19
C TRP A 143 0.71 10.96 5.91
N LEU A 144 0.46 9.91 6.71
CA LEU A 144 1.11 8.61 6.54
C LEU A 144 0.75 8.00 5.19
N SER A 145 -0.52 8.14 4.78
CA SER A 145 -0.96 7.66 3.48
C SER A 145 -0.36 8.44 2.30
N THR A 146 0.00 9.71 2.52
CA THR A 146 0.61 10.57 1.49
C THR A 146 2.08 10.25 1.32
N PHE A 147 2.82 10.19 2.42
CA PHE A 147 4.25 9.86 2.43
C PHE A 147 4.51 8.36 2.23
N GLY A 148 3.56 7.50 2.58
CA GLY A 148 3.60 6.07 2.27
C GLY A 148 3.41 5.77 0.78
N LEU A 149 3.13 6.80 -0.03
CA LEU A 149 2.95 6.81 -1.49
C LEU A 149 1.80 5.96 -2.04
N GLY A 150 1.15 5.16 -1.20
CA GLY A 150 0.20 4.13 -1.62
C GLY A 150 0.82 3.10 -2.58
N TRP A 151 0.02 2.16 -3.04
CA TRP A 151 0.52 1.11 -3.93
C TRP A 151 0.98 1.65 -5.30
N ASP A 152 0.28 2.64 -5.85
CA ASP A 152 0.59 3.24 -7.15
C ASP A 152 1.89 4.02 -7.10
N GLY A 153 2.08 4.88 -6.09
CA GLY A 153 3.30 5.66 -5.95
C GLY A 153 4.52 4.78 -5.69
N ARG A 154 4.39 3.73 -4.86
CA ARG A 154 5.50 2.81 -4.59
C ARG A 154 5.94 2.04 -5.83
N MET A 155 4.98 1.53 -6.61
CA MET A 155 5.29 0.86 -7.86
C MET A 155 5.92 1.82 -8.90
N MET A 156 5.45 3.08 -8.96
CA MET A 156 6.03 4.11 -9.83
C MET A 156 7.47 4.45 -9.47
N VAL A 157 7.78 4.60 -8.17
CA VAL A 157 9.16 4.84 -7.71
C VAL A 157 10.07 3.70 -8.15
N VAL A 158 9.65 2.44 -7.96
CA VAL A 158 10.44 1.27 -8.39
C VAL A 158 10.65 1.26 -9.91
N SER A 159 9.61 1.55 -10.70
CA SER A 159 9.75 1.71 -12.16
C SER A 159 10.73 2.81 -12.55
N LEU A 160 10.65 3.98 -11.92
CA LEU A 160 11.53 5.11 -12.22
C LEU A 160 12.99 4.80 -11.88
N VAL A 161 13.25 4.16 -10.73
CA VAL A 161 14.60 3.72 -10.35
C VAL A 161 15.12 2.66 -11.33
N ALA A 162 14.25 1.76 -11.81
CA ALA A 162 14.63 0.76 -12.80
C ALA A 162 15.12 1.42 -14.10
N LEU A 163 14.44 2.49 -14.54
CA LEU A 163 14.87 3.29 -15.71
C LEU A 163 16.22 3.96 -15.55
N THR A 164 16.66 4.27 -14.32
CA THR A 164 18.00 4.85 -14.09
C THR A 164 19.10 3.80 -13.99
N GLY A 165 18.76 2.50 -13.97
CA GLY A 165 19.71 1.40 -13.79
C GLY A 165 20.31 1.29 -12.38
N TRP A 166 19.85 2.08 -11.41
CA TRP A 166 20.41 2.12 -10.05
C TRP A 166 19.54 1.34 -9.04
N LEU A 167 19.04 0.17 -9.46
CA LEU A 167 17.97 -0.51 -8.76
C LEU A 167 18.35 -0.98 -7.35
N THR A 168 19.55 -1.53 -7.17
CA THR A 168 20.04 -1.95 -5.85
C THR A 168 20.09 -0.80 -4.86
N GLY A 169 20.64 0.36 -5.27
CA GLY A 169 20.72 1.54 -4.42
C GLY A 169 19.34 2.11 -4.10
N GLY A 170 18.45 2.18 -5.10
CA GLY A 170 17.07 2.61 -4.89
C GLY A 170 16.29 1.68 -3.96
N TYR A 171 16.46 0.36 -4.04
CA TYR A 171 15.83 -0.59 -3.11
C TYR A 171 16.30 -0.38 -1.67
N VAL A 172 17.60 -0.12 -1.46
CA VAL A 172 18.14 0.18 -0.13
C VAL A 172 17.52 1.46 0.44
N VAL A 173 17.59 2.56 -0.31
CA VAL A 173 17.04 3.85 0.13
C VAL A 173 15.55 3.73 0.40
N PHE A 174 14.82 3.04 -0.48
CA PHE A 174 13.38 2.95 -0.38
C PHE A 174 12.91 2.04 0.76
N ALA A 175 13.59 0.90 0.98
CA ALA A 175 13.33 0.05 2.12
C ALA A 175 13.58 0.80 3.43
N LEU A 176 14.71 1.51 3.56
CA LEU A 176 15.02 2.33 4.73
C LEU A 176 13.98 3.42 4.97
N TYR A 177 13.58 4.11 3.90
CA TYR A 177 12.54 5.15 3.96
C TYR A 177 11.21 4.59 4.49
N LEU A 178 10.72 3.49 3.90
CA LEU A 178 9.43 2.91 4.29
C LEU A 178 9.47 2.28 5.69
N TRP A 179 10.56 1.60 6.05
CA TRP A 179 10.73 1.08 7.42
C TRP A 179 10.77 2.20 8.45
N ALA A 180 11.51 3.27 8.18
CA ALA A 180 11.55 4.42 9.07
C ALA A 180 10.15 5.06 9.19
N LEU A 181 9.46 5.29 8.07
CA LEU A 181 8.15 5.94 8.04
C LEU A 181 7.08 5.11 8.78
N PHE A 182 6.88 3.85 8.37
CA PHE A 182 5.85 2.99 8.93
C PHE A 182 6.21 2.50 10.33
N GLY A 183 7.48 2.17 10.57
CA GLY A 183 7.95 1.73 11.88
C GLY A 183 7.85 2.84 12.93
N TRP A 184 8.26 4.07 12.58
CA TRP A 184 8.14 5.21 13.50
C TRP A 184 6.69 5.51 13.86
N GLU A 185 5.81 5.61 12.86
CA GLU A 185 4.41 5.93 13.12
C GLU A 185 3.70 4.79 13.88
N SER A 186 3.98 3.53 13.54
CA SER A 186 3.48 2.37 14.31
C SER A 186 3.96 2.37 15.75
N LEU A 187 5.26 2.54 15.98
CA LEU A 187 5.82 2.56 17.32
C LEU A 187 5.22 3.70 18.16
N THR A 188 5.19 4.92 17.62
CA THR A 188 4.66 6.09 18.35
C THR A 188 3.17 5.98 18.62
N CYS A 189 2.39 5.46 17.67
CA CYS A 189 0.96 5.25 17.88
C CYS A 189 0.68 4.21 18.97
N TRP A 190 1.34 3.04 18.91
CA TRP A 190 1.06 1.95 19.84
C TRP A 190 1.63 2.20 21.24
N LEU A 191 2.73 2.96 21.36
CA LEU A 191 3.23 3.42 22.66
C LEU A 191 2.31 4.46 23.33
N ALA A 192 1.57 5.23 22.53
CA ALA A 192 0.61 6.22 23.03
C ALA A 192 -0.80 5.64 23.31
N ALA A 193 -1.08 4.41 22.87
CA ALA A 193 -2.37 3.78 23.07
C ALA A 193 -2.60 3.47 24.56
N PRO A 194 -3.75 3.88 25.16
CA PRO A 194 -4.05 3.57 26.56
C PRO A 194 -4.01 2.07 26.83
N GLN A 195 -3.34 1.67 27.92
CA GLN A 195 -3.32 0.28 28.36
C GLN A 195 -4.73 -0.09 28.85
N ALA A 196 -5.51 -0.75 27.99
CA ALA A 196 -6.89 -1.18 28.26
C ALA A 196 -7.06 -2.11 29.50
N GLY A 197 -5.99 -2.44 30.22
CA GLY A 197 -6.00 -3.31 31.41
C GLY A 197 -5.63 -2.63 32.73
N ALA A 198 -5.13 -1.38 32.76
CA ALA A 198 -4.67 -0.76 34.01
C ALA A 198 -5.79 -0.03 34.77
N GLU A 199 -6.68 0.68 34.08
CA GLU A 199 -7.76 1.45 34.72
C GLU A 199 -8.85 0.57 35.34
N ALA A 200 -9.07 -0.65 34.80
CA ALA A 200 -10.03 -1.60 35.35
C ALA A 200 -9.57 -2.26 36.67
N ALA A 201 -8.26 -2.29 36.94
CA ALA A 201 -7.72 -2.86 38.18
C ALA A 201 -7.76 -1.86 39.36
N GLU A 202 -7.59 -0.56 39.08
CA GLU A 202 -7.67 0.49 40.11
C GLU A 202 -9.10 0.76 40.57
N THR A 203 -10.11 0.57 39.71
CA THR A 203 -11.53 0.74 40.10
C THR A 203 -12.09 -0.45 40.88
N GLY A 204 -11.44 -1.62 40.84
CA GLY A 204 -11.91 -2.84 41.52
C GLY A 204 -11.43 -3.03 42.96
N THR A 205 -10.64 -2.10 43.52
CA THR A 205 -10.03 -2.23 44.86
C THR A 205 -10.60 -1.24 45.88
N GLN A 206 -11.71 -0.56 45.57
CA GLN A 206 -12.33 0.45 46.47
C GLN A 206 -13.65 0.01 47.14
N ASP A 207 -14.06 -1.26 47.02
CA ASP A 207 -15.18 -1.83 47.77
C ASP A 207 -14.72 -2.86 48.80
#